data_AF-A0AAW0ZNP2-F1
#
_entry.id   AF-A0AAW0ZNP2-F1
#
_cell.length_a   1.000
_cell.length_b   1.000
_cell.length_c   1.000
_cell.angle_alpha   90.00
_cell.angle_beta   90.00
_cell.angle_gamma   90.00
#
_symmetry.space_group_name_H-M   'P 1'
#
loop_
_entity.id
_entity.type
_entity.pdbx_description
1 polymer ?
#
loop_
_entity_poly.entity_id
_entity_poly.type
_entity_poly.pdbx_seq_one_letter_code
_entity_poly.pdbx_strand_id
1 'polypeptide(L)'
;MHQTNPKCNVKLCSNNDVPPSSVIRACLGPSLAQVFFDYTHHDTIKLLDVLTPLKTSKACFSIPSDRQLSECRFIPPTDHQIVKGFVHQNILEIGEALLERVKKDIAESLRDKIERQSREKFYLYQAKKRREAELHAEQLHEKYGNYIETVQHELQKQLEVEWSKAAAECAKNTQKAVVQERINVTNEMMRKMRAEMTHVVQSLYKDFEELFCAKRDNIIADFNQIMRGKHVKLKKEMQEFKEKVNRDLYIQRRQFEMQNAADLIHVLCLERLRNNREKHIMHKYFQQQINEFYELMVRLKDVIIAMRKEITDCHIEKKLLSEELCEVAKHFQKFIDFVFRAMPRQADYLLPLELQRIIRPDKDKEETKNIVE
;
A
#
# COMPACT_ATOMS: atom_id res chain seq x y z
N MET A 1 -69.94 6.15 -12.47
CA MET A 1 -71.27 6.29 -13.11
C MET A 1 -72.25 6.75 -12.06
N HIS A 2 -72.45 8.07 -11.99
CA HIS A 2 -73.33 8.71 -11.01
C HIS A 2 -74.74 8.80 -11.60
N GLN A 3 -75.69 8.09 -10.98
CA GLN A 3 -77.10 8.30 -11.23
C GLN A 3 -77.53 9.62 -10.59
N THR A 4 -78.22 10.42 -11.40
CA THR A 4 -78.73 11.76 -11.16
C THR A 4 -79.84 11.75 -10.11
N ASN A 5 -79.56 12.30 -8.93
CA ASN A 5 -80.59 12.75 -7.99
C ASN A 5 -81.34 13.96 -8.58
N PRO A 6 -82.69 14.00 -8.55
CA PRO A 6 -83.41 15.22 -8.84
C PRO A 6 -83.15 16.24 -7.72
N LYS A 7 -82.61 17.40 -8.10
CA LYS A 7 -82.39 18.56 -7.22
C LYS A 7 -83.73 19.04 -6.67
N CYS A 8 -83.95 18.89 -5.36
CA CYS A 8 -84.96 19.68 -4.67
C CYS A 8 -84.35 21.05 -4.35
N ASN A 9 -84.75 22.08 -5.10
CA ASN A 9 -84.39 23.47 -4.83
C ASN A 9 -85.11 23.95 -3.56
N VAL A 10 -84.45 23.82 -2.41
CA VAL A 10 -84.89 24.43 -1.15
C VAL A 10 -84.55 25.92 -1.16
N LYS A 11 -85.33 26.70 -1.91
CA LYS A 11 -85.40 28.16 -1.77
C LYS A 11 -86.84 28.62 -2.05
N LEU A 12 -87.73 28.38 -1.09
CA LEU A 12 -89.04 29.05 -0.99
C LEU A 12 -89.74 28.67 0.33
N CYS A 13 -89.16 29.07 1.47
CA CYS A 13 -89.87 29.13 2.76
C CYS A 13 -89.25 30.26 3.58
N SER A 14 -89.46 31.53 3.16
CA SER A 14 -89.08 32.69 3.98
C SER A 14 -90.28 33.49 4.49
N ASN A 15 -91.51 33.07 4.18
CA ASN A 15 -92.72 33.67 4.71
C ASN A 15 -93.55 32.53 5.32
N ASN A 16 -94.12 32.74 6.52
CA ASN A 16 -94.92 31.78 7.30
C ASN A 16 -96.28 31.44 6.65
N ASP A 17 -96.28 31.17 5.34
CA ASP A 17 -97.48 30.81 4.59
C ASP A 17 -97.56 29.30 4.41
N VAL A 18 -98.70 28.72 4.80
CA VAL A 18 -98.98 27.28 4.65
C VAL A 18 -99.07 26.94 3.16
N PRO A 19 -98.30 25.98 2.65
CA PRO A 19 -98.27 25.68 1.22
C PRO A 19 -99.60 25.08 0.75
N PRO A 20 -100.16 25.54 -0.39
CA PRO A 20 -101.44 25.05 -0.91
C PRO A 20 -101.36 23.59 -1.39
N SER A 21 -102.50 22.88 -1.39
CA SER A 21 -102.61 21.45 -1.67
C SER A 21 -102.03 21.01 -3.03
N SER A 22 -102.01 21.91 -4.02
CA SER A 22 -101.41 21.68 -5.35
C SER A 22 -99.89 21.56 -5.33
N VAL A 23 -99.20 22.27 -4.42
CA VAL A 23 -97.74 22.23 -4.27
C VAL A 23 -97.30 20.94 -3.58
N ILE A 24 -98.06 20.49 -2.58
CA ILE A 24 -97.82 19.21 -1.90
C ILE A 24 -97.94 18.05 -2.89
N ARG A 25 -98.95 18.08 -3.77
CA ARG A 25 -99.16 17.05 -4.81
C ARG A 25 -98.06 17.05 -5.88
N ALA A 26 -97.50 18.21 -6.21
CA ALA A 26 -96.41 18.35 -7.18
C ALA A 26 -95.05 17.90 -6.62
N CYS A 27 -94.76 18.17 -5.34
CA CYS A 27 -93.48 17.83 -4.71
C CYS A 27 -93.39 16.34 -4.30
N LEU A 28 -94.48 15.77 -3.78
CA LEU A 28 -94.50 14.38 -3.28
C LEU A 28 -94.89 13.36 -4.35
N GLY A 29 -95.45 13.82 -5.47
CA GLY A 29 -96.03 12.96 -6.50
C GLY A 29 -97.41 12.41 -6.09
N PRO A 30 -98.24 11.98 -7.06
CA PRO A 30 -99.65 11.68 -6.84
C PRO A 30 -99.90 10.56 -5.82
N SER A 31 -99.06 9.52 -5.81
CA SER A 31 -99.25 8.36 -4.92
C SER A 31 -98.89 8.65 -3.45
N LEU A 32 -97.83 9.42 -3.21
CA LEU A 32 -97.38 9.74 -1.84
C LEU A 32 -98.22 10.87 -1.23
N ALA A 33 -98.67 11.82 -2.06
CA ALA A 33 -99.58 12.87 -1.63
C ALA A 33 -100.95 12.30 -1.21
N GLN A 34 -101.44 11.25 -1.88
CA GLN A 34 -102.69 10.58 -1.49
C GLN A 34 -102.60 10.00 -0.08
N VAL A 35 -101.53 9.27 0.23
CA VAL A 35 -101.29 8.73 1.58
C VAL A 35 -101.16 9.83 2.63
N PHE A 36 -100.53 10.96 2.28
CA PHE A 36 -100.43 12.11 3.19
C PHE A 36 -101.82 12.69 3.53
N PHE A 37 -102.71 12.85 2.54
CA PHE A 37 -104.08 13.33 2.76
C PHE A 37 -104.97 12.30 3.47
N ASP A 38 -104.78 11.00 3.21
CA ASP A 38 -105.57 9.94 3.83
C ASP A 38 -105.29 9.79 5.34
N TYR A 39 -104.08 10.19 5.79
CA TYR A 39 -103.66 10.10 7.21
C TYR A 39 -103.62 11.45 7.94
N THR A 40 -103.97 12.58 7.30
CA THR A 40 -104.02 13.89 7.97
C THR A 40 -105.38 14.18 8.58
N HIS A 41 -105.38 14.93 9.69
CA HIS A 41 -106.60 15.29 10.41
C HIS A 41 -107.50 16.18 9.54
N HIS A 42 -108.82 15.95 9.56
CA HIS A 42 -109.78 16.61 8.68
C HIS A 42 -109.74 18.16 8.78
N ASP A 43 -109.40 18.70 9.94
CA ASP A 43 -109.27 20.16 10.16
C ASP A 43 -108.04 20.76 9.46
N THR A 44 -106.96 19.98 9.34
CA THR A 44 -105.74 20.37 8.63
C THR A 44 -105.97 20.39 7.11
N ILE A 45 -106.78 19.45 6.60
CA ILE A 45 -107.20 19.39 5.19
C ILE A 45 -108.08 20.61 4.85
N LYS A 46 -109.02 20.99 5.73
CA LYS A 46 -109.84 22.20 5.55
C LYS A 46 -109.00 23.48 5.49
N LEU A 47 -107.96 23.60 6.32
CA LEU A 47 -107.03 24.75 6.29
C LEU A 47 -106.24 24.84 4.98
N LEU A 48 -105.88 23.69 4.39
CA LEU A 48 -105.17 23.61 3.10
C LEU A 48 -106.08 23.92 1.91
N ASP A 49 -107.37 23.58 1.97
CA ASP A 49 -108.33 23.84 0.91
C ASP A 49 -108.94 25.25 0.96
N VAL A 50 -108.95 25.93 2.11
CA VAL A 50 -109.45 27.32 2.27
C VAL A 50 -108.63 28.37 1.49
N LEU A 51 -107.40 28.05 1.09
CA LEU A 51 -106.55 28.91 0.24
C LEU A 51 -106.71 28.65 -1.27
N THR A 52 -107.64 27.79 -1.67
CA THR A 52 -107.98 27.55 -3.08
C THR A 52 -109.18 28.41 -3.47
N PRO A 53 -109.15 29.22 -4.55
CA PRO A 53 -110.26 30.09 -4.89
C PRO A 53 -111.46 29.28 -5.40
N LEU A 54 -112.44 29.04 -4.52
CA LEU A 54 -113.70 28.39 -4.87
C LEU A 54 -114.64 29.40 -5.54
N LYS A 55 -114.92 29.19 -6.82
CA LYS A 55 -116.01 29.86 -7.53
C LYS A 55 -117.38 29.37 -7.02
N THR A 56 -118.26 30.34 -6.77
CA THR A 56 -119.73 30.34 -6.83
C THR A 56 -120.58 29.63 -5.74
N SER A 57 -120.99 30.44 -4.74
CA SER A 57 -122.36 30.71 -4.22
C SER A 57 -123.43 29.60 -4.06
N LYS A 58 -123.98 29.43 -2.83
CA LYS A 58 -125.25 30.01 -2.32
C LYS A 58 -125.59 29.47 -0.91
N ALA A 59 -126.17 30.33 -0.08
CA ALA A 59 -126.59 30.08 1.31
C ALA A 59 -128.06 29.65 1.41
N CYS A 60 -128.44 28.86 2.44
CA CYS A 60 -129.79 28.83 3.00
C CYS A 60 -129.87 28.03 4.31
N PHE A 61 -130.14 28.70 5.44
CA PHE A 61 -130.94 28.14 6.53
C PHE A 61 -131.80 29.26 7.14
N SER A 62 -133.08 28.97 7.37
CA SER A 62 -134.03 29.79 8.12
C SER A 62 -134.66 28.88 9.19
N ILE A 63 -134.71 29.34 10.45
CA ILE A 63 -135.38 28.66 11.57
C ILE A 63 -136.61 29.52 11.95
N PRO A 64 -137.79 28.92 12.22
CA PRO A 64 -139.06 29.64 12.34
C PRO A 64 -139.32 30.18 13.76
N SER A 65 -140.25 31.11 13.88
CA SER A 65 -140.78 31.60 15.15
C SER A 65 -142.30 31.62 15.12
N ASP A 66 -142.91 30.89 16.06
CA ASP A 66 -144.32 30.98 16.41
C ASP A 66 -144.61 32.29 17.14
N ARG A 67 -145.71 32.95 16.75
CA ARG A 67 -146.39 33.97 17.54
C ARG A 67 -147.90 33.81 17.43
N GLN A 68 -148.52 33.84 18.62
CA GLN A 68 -149.77 34.52 18.97
C GLN A 68 -151.12 33.76 18.91
N LEU A 69 -151.46 33.22 20.08
CA LEU A 69 -152.66 33.51 20.89
C LEU A 69 -153.67 34.56 20.37
N SER A 70 -154.83 34.03 19.98
CA SER A 70 -156.24 34.39 20.27
C SER A 70 -156.61 35.78 20.84
N GLU A 71 -157.36 36.55 20.04
CA GLU A 71 -158.39 37.50 20.49
C GLU A 71 -159.75 36.79 20.55
N CYS A 72 -160.42 36.80 21.70
CA CYS A 72 -161.81 36.35 21.83
C CYS A 72 -162.65 37.44 22.49
N ARG A 73 -163.73 37.83 21.80
CA ARG A 73 -164.58 38.99 22.11
C ARG A 73 -165.55 38.71 23.26
N PHE A 74 -165.78 39.75 24.05
CA PHE A 74 -166.84 39.89 25.05
C PHE A 74 -168.24 39.88 24.42
N ILE A 75 -169.17 39.12 25.01
CA ILE A 75 -170.63 39.36 25.01
C ILE A 75 -171.17 38.93 26.39
N PRO A 76 -171.93 39.75 27.15
CA PRO A 76 -172.62 39.34 28.38
C PRO A 76 -174.05 38.85 28.05
N PRO A 77 -174.77 38.04 28.88
CA PRO A 77 -175.27 38.54 30.17
C PRO A 77 -175.53 37.50 31.31
N THR A 78 -175.57 38.04 32.53
CA THR A 78 -176.37 37.67 33.73
C THR A 78 -176.50 36.20 34.15
N ASP A 79 -175.83 35.79 35.25
CA ASP A 79 -176.45 35.55 36.57
C ASP A 79 -175.42 35.02 37.60
N HIS A 80 -175.57 35.42 38.86
CA HIS A 80 -174.45 35.81 39.73
C HIS A 80 -173.97 34.80 40.80
N GLN A 81 -173.97 33.48 40.57
CA GLN A 81 -173.63 32.53 41.65
C GLN A 81 -172.60 31.41 41.34
N ILE A 82 -172.07 31.29 40.11
CA ILE A 82 -171.20 30.14 39.74
C ILE A 82 -169.70 30.49 39.65
N VAL A 83 -169.31 31.76 39.70
CA VAL A 83 -167.92 32.20 39.39
C VAL A 83 -166.92 32.06 40.55
N LYS A 84 -167.36 31.81 41.79
CA LYS A 84 -166.44 31.79 42.96
C LYS A 84 -165.63 30.49 43.13
N GLY A 85 -166.10 29.37 42.58
CA GLY A 85 -165.43 28.05 42.72
C GLY A 85 -164.21 27.86 41.83
N PHE A 86 -164.20 28.45 40.63
CA PHE A 86 -163.14 28.22 39.63
C PHE A 86 -161.86 29.02 39.87
N VAL A 87 -161.87 30.03 40.73
CA VAL A 87 -160.68 30.86 41.00
C VAL A 87 -159.71 30.18 41.98
N HIS A 88 -160.21 29.34 42.90
CA HIS A 88 -159.37 28.71 43.93
C HIS A 88 -158.63 27.45 43.44
N GLN A 89 -159.24 26.67 42.54
CA GLN A 89 -158.61 25.48 41.95
C GLN A 89 -157.40 25.84 41.08
N ASN A 90 -157.52 26.90 40.28
CA ASN A 90 -156.43 27.37 39.42
C ASN A 90 -155.21 27.87 40.21
N ILE A 91 -155.39 28.40 41.42
CA ILE A 91 -154.26 28.85 42.26
C ILE A 91 -153.48 27.66 42.83
N LEU A 92 -154.17 26.56 43.19
CA LEU A 92 -153.53 25.36 43.71
C LEU A 92 -152.69 24.66 42.63
N GLU A 93 -153.22 24.50 41.41
CA GLU A 93 -152.49 23.90 40.29
C GLU A 93 -151.26 24.71 39.89
N ILE A 94 -151.36 26.05 39.91
CA ILE A 94 -150.20 26.92 39.68
C ILE A 94 -149.17 26.74 40.80
N GLY A 95 -149.60 26.67 42.06
CA GLY A 95 -148.71 26.46 43.21
C GLY A 95 -147.97 25.13 43.16
N GLU A 96 -148.65 24.05 42.77
CA GLU A 96 -148.07 22.71 42.65
C GLU A 96 -147.09 22.61 41.47
N ALA A 97 -147.45 23.19 40.32
CA ALA A 97 -146.55 23.27 39.17
C ALA A 97 -145.28 24.12 39.46
N LEU A 98 -145.42 25.20 40.24
CA LEU A 98 -144.28 26.02 40.67
C LEU A 98 -143.39 25.27 41.67
N LEU A 99 -143.99 24.53 42.60
CA LEU A 99 -143.26 23.71 43.57
C LEU A 99 -142.46 22.61 42.87
N GLU A 100 -143.05 21.91 41.91
CA GLU A 100 -142.35 20.87 41.15
C GLU A 100 -141.26 21.45 40.24
N ARG A 101 -141.47 22.63 39.65
CA ARG A 101 -140.42 23.32 38.91
C ARG A 101 -139.24 23.70 39.83
N VAL A 102 -139.51 24.24 41.02
CA VAL A 102 -138.46 24.58 42.00
C VAL A 102 -137.75 23.33 42.51
N LYS A 103 -138.45 22.23 42.77
CA LYS A 103 -137.82 20.95 43.15
C LYS A 103 -136.92 20.42 42.04
N LYS A 104 -137.37 20.49 40.79
CA LYS A 104 -136.59 20.05 39.64
C LYS A 104 -135.34 20.92 39.46
N ASP A 105 -135.48 22.25 39.53
CA ASP A 105 -134.37 23.20 39.42
C ASP A 105 -133.35 23.01 40.56
N ILE A 106 -133.81 22.77 41.79
CA ILE A 106 -132.93 22.46 42.93
C ILE A 106 -132.20 21.14 42.71
N ALA A 107 -132.89 20.08 42.27
CA ALA A 107 -132.29 18.77 42.02
C ALA A 107 -131.28 18.79 40.86
N GLU A 108 -131.55 19.56 39.81
CA GLU A 108 -130.67 19.74 38.66
C GLU A 108 -129.44 20.58 39.03
N SER A 109 -129.61 21.68 39.77
CA SER A 109 -128.52 22.47 40.34
C SER A 109 -127.61 21.67 41.27
N LEU A 110 -128.19 20.81 42.12
CA LEU A 110 -127.45 19.89 42.99
C LEU A 110 -126.67 18.84 42.20
N ARG A 111 -127.28 18.22 41.18
CA ARG A 111 -126.59 17.26 40.30
C ARG A 111 -125.42 17.91 39.56
N ASP A 112 -125.64 19.08 38.96
CA ASP A 112 -124.59 19.83 38.28
C ASP A 112 -123.45 20.22 39.22
N LYS A 113 -123.77 20.59 40.46
CA LYS A 113 -122.75 20.95 41.46
C LYS A 113 -121.95 19.73 41.90
N ILE A 114 -122.61 18.58 42.11
CA ILE A 114 -121.95 17.31 42.43
C ILE A 114 -121.07 16.85 41.27
N GLU A 115 -121.54 16.96 40.03
CA GLU A 115 -120.78 16.57 38.84
C GLU A 115 -119.58 17.49 38.59
N ARG A 116 -119.74 18.81 38.78
CA ARG A 116 -118.62 19.74 38.72
C ARG A 116 -117.58 19.44 39.79
N GLN A 117 -117.99 19.21 41.04
CA GLN A 117 -117.08 18.84 42.12
C GLN A 117 -116.39 17.49 41.90
N SER A 118 -117.08 16.50 41.32
CA SER A 118 -116.49 15.20 41.03
C SER A 118 -115.48 15.29 39.89
N ARG A 119 -115.78 16.03 38.81
CA ARG A 119 -114.84 16.31 37.71
C ARG A 119 -113.62 17.08 38.19
N GLU A 120 -113.80 18.13 39.00
CA GLU A 120 -112.70 18.89 39.59
C GLU A 120 -111.79 18.00 40.45
N LYS A 121 -112.37 17.16 41.32
CA LYS A 121 -111.59 16.20 42.12
C LYS A 121 -110.87 15.17 41.24
N PHE A 122 -111.50 14.69 40.18
CA PHE A 122 -110.89 13.74 39.24
C PHE A 122 -109.68 14.36 38.51
N TYR A 123 -109.83 15.57 37.97
CA TYR A 123 -108.72 16.26 37.30
C TYR A 123 -107.61 16.62 38.29
N LEU A 124 -107.94 17.04 39.51
CA LEU A 124 -106.96 17.31 40.56
C LEU A 124 -106.17 16.04 40.93
N TYR A 125 -106.85 14.91 41.09
CA TYR A 125 -106.19 13.62 41.36
C TYR A 125 -105.28 13.19 40.20
N GLN A 126 -105.74 13.33 38.96
CA GLN A 126 -104.93 13.00 37.78
C GLN A 126 -103.70 13.90 37.66
N ALA A 127 -103.84 15.21 37.91
CA ALA A 127 -102.74 16.16 37.95
C ALA A 127 -101.74 15.84 39.07
N LYS A 128 -102.23 15.44 40.25
CA LYS A 128 -101.38 15.00 41.37
C LYS A 128 -100.57 13.75 41.01
N LYS A 129 -101.22 12.74 40.40
CA LYS A 129 -100.55 11.52 39.90
C LYS A 129 -99.47 11.82 38.86
N ARG A 130 -99.74 12.75 37.93
CA ARG A 130 -98.72 13.19 36.94
C ARG A 130 -97.53 13.86 37.62
N ARG A 131 -97.78 14.81 38.54
CA ARG A 131 -96.70 15.44 39.31
C ARG A 131 -95.88 14.45 40.13
N GLU A 132 -96.51 13.49 40.78
CA GLU A 132 -95.80 12.43 41.52
C GLU A 132 -94.92 11.59 40.59
N ALA A 133 -95.40 11.25 39.39
CA ALA A 133 -94.64 10.50 38.40
C ALA A 133 -93.48 11.32 37.80
N GLU A 134 -93.71 12.60 37.49
CA GLU A 134 -92.69 13.55 37.00
C GLU A 134 -91.58 13.71 38.04
N LEU A 135 -91.94 13.94 39.31
CA LEU A 135 -90.97 14.13 40.39
C LEU A 135 -90.15 12.86 40.66
N HIS A 136 -90.77 11.68 40.53
CA HIS A 136 -90.03 10.40 40.57
C HIS A 136 -89.09 10.22 39.37
N ALA A 137 -89.50 10.62 38.16
CA ALA A 137 -88.67 10.54 36.97
C ALA A 137 -87.47 11.48 37.06
N GLU A 138 -87.66 12.70 37.55
CA GLU A 138 -86.60 13.69 37.80
C GLU A 138 -85.58 13.18 38.83
N GLN A 139 -86.05 12.65 39.97
CA GLN A 139 -85.17 12.03 40.97
C GLN A 139 -84.36 10.86 40.40
N LEU A 140 -84.97 10.05 39.53
CA LEU A 140 -84.28 8.95 38.87
C LEU A 140 -83.22 9.47 37.90
N HIS A 141 -83.55 10.48 37.10
CA HIS A 141 -82.62 11.14 36.17
C HIS A 141 -81.46 11.79 36.89
N GLU A 142 -81.69 12.51 37.98
CA GLU A 142 -80.64 13.11 38.80
C GLU A 142 -79.72 12.04 39.38
N LYS A 143 -80.29 10.96 39.95
CA LYS A 143 -79.50 9.86 40.51
C LYS A 143 -78.62 9.17 39.46
N TYR A 144 -79.18 8.85 38.29
CA TYR A 144 -78.41 8.21 37.21
C TYR A 144 -77.46 9.17 36.51
N GLY A 145 -77.82 10.45 36.38
CA GLY A 145 -76.93 11.50 35.85
C GLY A 145 -75.68 11.65 36.71
N ASN A 146 -75.85 11.81 38.02
CA ASN A 146 -74.74 11.88 38.97
C ASN A 146 -73.87 10.61 38.94
N TYR A 147 -74.48 9.43 38.81
CA TYR A 147 -73.74 8.17 38.68
C TYR A 147 -72.92 8.10 37.37
N ILE A 148 -73.51 8.50 36.25
CA ILE A 148 -72.82 8.53 34.95
C ILE A 148 -71.65 9.51 34.99
N GLU A 149 -71.84 10.70 35.57
CA GLU A 149 -70.76 11.68 35.72
C GLU A 149 -69.62 11.15 36.59
N THR A 150 -69.93 10.49 37.71
CA THR A 150 -68.89 9.87 38.57
C THR A 150 -68.13 8.78 37.83
N VAL A 151 -68.82 7.92 37.08
CA VAL A 151 -68.20 6.85 36.28
C VAL A 151 -67.35 7.45 35.16
N GLN A 152 -67.81 8.49 34.47
CA GLN A 152 -67.04 9.17 33.43
C GLN A 152 -65.76 9.79 33.99
N HIS A 153 -65.85 10.48 35.13
CA HIS A 153 -64.70 11.09 35.78
C HIS A 153 -63.68 10.04 36.24
N GLU A 154 -64.14 8.94 36.85
CA GLU A 154 -63.26 7.84 37.28
C GLU A 154 -62.59 7.16 36.08
N LEU A 155 -63.34 6.91 35.00
CA LEU A 155 -62.80 6.33 33.77
C LEU A 155 -61.75 7.26 33.14
N GLN A 156 -62.03 8.57 33.08
CA GLN A 156 -61.09 9.56 32.54
C GLN A 156 -59.79 9.58 33.36
N LYS A 157 -59.90 9.55 34.70
CA LYS A 157 -58.74 9.49 35.59
C LYS A 157 -57.91 8.22 35.39
N GLN A 158 -58.55 7.07 35.26
CA GLN A 158 -57.86 5.80 34.98
C GLN A 158 -57.19 5.82 33.61
N LEU A 159 -57.87 6.36 32.60
CA LEU A 159 -57.33 6.49 31.26
C LEU A 159 -56.07 7.37 31.27
N GLU A 160 -56.10 8.51 31.97
CA GLU A 160 -54.97 9.44 32.06
C GLU A 160 -53.75 8.81 32.77
N VAL A 161 -53.99 8.00 33.81
CA VAL A 161 -52.95 7.23 34.50
C VAL A 161 -52.31 6.20 33.58
N GLU A 162 -53.11 5.38 32.89
CA GLU A 162 -52.58 4.37 31.97
C GLU A 162 -51.90 5.01 30.76
N TRP A 163 -52.41 6.13 30.25
CA TRP A 163 -51.78 6.89 29.17
C TRP A 163 -50.41 7.42 29.59
N SER A 164 -50.31 7.97 30.80
CA SER A 164 -49.05 8.47 31.35
C SER A 164 -48.04 7.35 31.55
N LYS A 165 -48.49 6.17 32.01
CA LYS A 165 -47.65 4.99 32.20
C LYS A 165 -47.14 4.44 30.87
N ALA A 166 -48.03 4.29 29.88
CA ALA A 166 -47.67 3.84 28.53
C ALA A 166 -46.71 4.84 27.84
N ALA A 167 -46.94 6.15 28.00
CA ALA A 167 -46.05 7.18 27.48
C ALA A 167 -44.65 7.11 28.12
N ALA A 168 -44.57 6.94 29.44
CA ALA A 168 -43.30 6.80 30.16
C ALA A 168 -42.53 5.52 29.75
N GLU A 169 -43.23 4.40 29.57
CA GLU A 169 -42.62 3.15 29.12
C GLU A 169 -42.13 3.25 27.67
N CYS A 170 -42.93 3.86 26.79
CA CYS A 170 -42.53 4.16 25.41
C CYS A 170 -41.29 5.06 25.36
N ALA A 171 -41.25 6.14 26.16
CA ALA A 171 -40.11 7.03 26.25
C ALA A 171 -38.85 6.30 26.74
N LYS A 172 -38.97 5.46 27.77
CA LYS A 172 -37.87 4.65 28.31
C LYS A 172 -37.34 3.65 27.28
N ASN A 173 -38.22 2.96 26.56
CA ASN A 173 -37.82 1.99 25.53
C ASN A 173 -37.18 2.68 24.33
N THR A 174 -37.72 3.83 23.91
CA THR A 174 -37.12 4.64 22.83
C THR A 174 -35.74 5.14 23.23
N GLN A 175 -35.58 5.64 24.46
CA GLN A 175 -34.28 6.09 24.96
C GLN A 175 -33.26 4.95 25.01
N LYS A 176 -33.66 3.75 25.48
CA LYS A 176 -32.80 2.56 25.44
C LYS A 176 -32.38 2.19 24.04
N ALA A 177 -33.31 2.18 23.08
CA ALA A 177 -33.01 1.88 21.68
C ALA A 177 -32.03 2.89 21.07
N VAL A 178 -32.23 4.19 21.33
CA VAL A 178 -31.33 5.27 20.88
C VAL A 178 -29.93 5.10 21.48
N VAL A 179 -29.81 4.81 22.78
CA VAL A 179 -28.52 4.60 23.44
C VAL A 179 -27.82 3.36 22.86
N GLN A 180 -28.55 2.26 22.67
CA GLN A 180 -28.00 1.04 22.10
C GLN A 180 -27.50 1.28 20.66
N GLU A 181 -28.29 1.98 19.85
CA GLU A 181 -27.90 2.26 18.47
C GLU A 181 -26.71 3.20 18.40
N ARG A 182 -26.64 4.20 19.28
CA ARG A 182 -25.44 5.04 19.43
C ARG A 182 -24.20 4.22 19.76
N ILE A 183 -24.30 3.25 20.67
CA ILE A 183 -23.19 2.35 21.02
C ILE A 183 -22.79 1.50 19.80
N ASN A 184 -23.76 0.92 19.09
CA ASN A 184 -23.53 0.10 17.91
C ASN A 184 -22.78 0.87 16.81
N VAL A 185 -23.29 2.07 16.46
CA VAL A 185 -22.68 2.96 15.46
C VAL A 185 -21.28 3.38 15.87
N THR A 186 -21.08 3.76 17.15
CA THR A 186 -19.75 4.15 17.65
C THR A 186 -18.75 3.00 17.55
N ASN A 187 -19.17 1.78 17.92
CA ASN A 187 -18.32 0.60 17.84
C ASN A 187 -17.99 0.22 16.40
N GLU A 188 -18.95 0.36 15.47
CA GLU A 188 -18.70 0.13 14.05
C GLU A 188 -17.72 1.15 13.47
N MET A 189 -17.90 2.42 13.79
CA MET A 189 -17.03 3.49 13.33
C MET A 189 -15.60 3.32 13.88
N MET A 190 -15.46 2.98 15.17
CA MET A 190 -14.15 2.66 15.75
C MET A 190 -13.49 1.46 15.07
N ARG A 191 -14.26 0.42 14.71
CA ARG A 191 -13.73 -0.75 14.00
C ARG A 191 -13.19 -0.38 12.62
N LYS A 192 -13.96 0.40 11.84
CA LYS A 192 -13.54 0.91 10.52
C LYS A 192 -12.30 1.81 10.65
N MET A 193 -12.30 2.73 11.63
CA MET A 193 -11.16 3.61 11.87
C MET A 193 -9.89 2.83 12.23
N ARG A 194 -9.98 1.78 13.05
CA ARG A 194 -8.83 0.91 13.37
C ARG A 194 -8.33 0.14 12.15
N ALA A 195 -9.24 -0.35 11.29
CA ALA A 195 -8.87 -1.04 10.06
C ALA A 195 -8.11 -0.10 9.10
N GLU A 196 -8.64 1.11 8.87
CA GLU A 196 -7.98 2.14 8.06
C GLU A 196 -6.64 2.58 8.65
N MET A 197 -6.57 2.82 9.97
CA MET A 197 -5.32 3.16 10.65
C MET A 197 -4.27 2.05 10.45
N THR A 198 -4.68 0.79 10.59
CA THR A 198 -3.79 -0.37 10.40
C THR A 198 -3.29 -0.45 8.97
N HIS A 199 -4.18 -0.26 7.99
CA HIS A 199 -3.83 -0.22 6.57
C HIS A 199 -2.83 0.90 6.25
N VAL A 200 -3.07 2.12 6.73
CA VAL A 200 -2.18 3.27 6.53
C VAL A 200 -0.80 3.00 7.15
N VAL A 201 -0.76 2.51 8.40
CA VAL A 201 0.50 2.17 9.07
C VAL A 201 1.26 1.11 8.29
N GLN A 202 0.60 0.02 7.87
CA GLN A 202 1.22 -1.05 7.09
C GLN A 202 1.75 -0.56 5.74
N SER A 203 0.98 0.28 5.03
CA SER A 203 1.41 0.89 3.77
C SER A 203 2.66 1.75 3.97
N LEU A 204 2.66 2.63 4.98
CA LEU A 204 3.81 3.47 5.28
C LEU A 204 5.05 2.63 5.62
N TYR A 205 4.92 1.59 6.45
CA TYR A 205 6.04 0.70 6.76
C TYR A 205 6.58 0.01 5.52
N LYS A 206 5.70 -0.44 4.62
CA LYS A 206 6.10 -1.06 3.35
C LYS A 206 6.87 -0.07 2.47
N ASP A 207 6.35 1.14 2.30
CA ASP A 207 7.00 2.19 1.51
C ASP A 207 8.37 2.58 2.09
N PHE A 208 8.47 2.66 3.42
CA PHE A 208 9.74 2.90 4.11
C PHE A 208 10.72 1.76 3.87
N GLU A 209 10.30 0.50 4.01
CA GLU A 209 11.17 -0.67 3.80
C GLU A 209 11.67 -0.74 2.34
N GLU A 210 10.81 -0.49 1.37
CA GLU A 210 11.18 -0.41 -0.05
C GLU A 210 12.21 0.70 -0.31
N LEU A 211 12.00 1.89 0.26
CA LEU A 211 12.95 3.00 0.17
C LEU A 211 14.30 2.65 0.83
N PHE A 212 14.27 2.01 2.00
CA PHE A 212 15.47 1.60 2.72
C PHE A 212 16.27 0.54 1.94
N CYS A 213 15.59 -0.47 1.39
CA CYS A 213 16.20 -1.48 0.56
C CYS A 213 16.82 -0.86 -0.70
N ALA A 214 16.10 0.02 -1.41
CA ALA A 214 16.64 0.72 -2.57
C ALA A 214 17.87 1.57 -2.23
N LYS A 215 17.86 2.29 -1.10
CA LYS A 215 19.03 3.05 -0.63
C LYS A 215 20.21 2.16 -0.30
N ARG A 216 19.98 1.05 0.42
CA ARG A 216 21.03 0.08 0.76
C ARG A 216 21.65 -0.49 -0.50
N ASP A 217 20.84 -0.89 -1.47
CA ASP A 217 21.29 -1.52 -2.70
C ASP A 217 22.08 -0.52 -3.57
N ASN A 218 21.67 0.75 -3.61
CA ASN A 218 22.44 1.83 -4.24
C ASN A 218 23.81 2.03 -3.57
N ILE A 219 23.86 2.07 -2.23
CA ILE A 219 25.13 2.19 -1.49
C ILE A 219 26.06 1.00 -1.79
N ILE A 220 25.52 -0.22 -1.83
CA ILE A 220 26.28 -1.43 -2.19
C ILE A 220 26.80 -1.32 -3.62
N ALA A 221 25.97 -0.86 -4.57
CA ALA A 221 26.37 -0.67 -5.95
C ALA A 221 27.50 0.36 -6.09
N ASP A 222 27.37 1.52 -5.43
CA ASP A 222 28.38 2.58 -5.40
C ASP A 222 29.70 2.08 -4.80
N PHE A 223 29.62 1.39 -3.65
CA PHE A 223 30.79 0.80 -3.00
C PHE A 223 31.49 -0.20 -3.92
N ASN A 224 30.73 -1.09 -4.56
CA ASN A 224 31.27 -2.07 -5.50
C ASN A 224 31.93 -1.39 -6.71
N GLN A 225 31.36 -0.30 -7.22
CA GLN A 225 31.95 0.47 -8.31
C GLN A 225 33.28 1.11 -7.89
N ILE A 226 33.34 1.73 -6.70
CA ILE A 226 34.56 2.30 -6.14
C ILE A 226 35.63 1.22 -5.96
N MET A 227 35.26 0.07 -5.38
CA MET A 227 36.18 -1.05 -5.18
C MET A 227 36.72 -1.62 -6.48
N ARG A 228 35.87 -1.79 -7.51
CA ARG A 228 36.32 -2.20 -8.85
C ARG A 228 37.33 -1.21 -9.43
N GLY A 229 37.06 0.10 -9.31
CA GLY A 229 37.99 1.14 -9.74
C GLY A 229 39.35 1.07 -9.02
N LYS A 230 39.34 0.88 -7.70
CA LYS A 230 40.55 0.71 -6.88
C LYS A 230 41.34 -0.54 -7.29
N HIS A 231 40.68 -1.68 -7.51
CA HIS A 231 41.35 -2.90 -7.95
C HIS A 231 41.99 -2.76 -9.33
N VAL A 232 41.31 -2.12 -10.29
CA VAL A 232 41.88 -1.86 -11.61
C VAL A 232 43.12 -0.96 -11.50
N LYS A 233 43.04 0.12 -10.69
CA LYS A 233 44.17 1.02 -10.46
C LYS A 233 45.37 0.28 -9.83
N LEU A 234 45.12 -0.48 -8.77
CA LEU A 234 46.17 -1.26 -8.08
C LEU A 234 46.81 -2.29 -9.02
N LYS A 235 46.00 -2.98 -9.84
CA LYS A 235 46.51 -3.95 -10.82
C LYS A 235 47.42 -3.28 -11.86
N LYS A 236 47.06 -2.08 -12.31
CA LYS A 236 47.90 -1.28 -13.23
C LYS A 236 49.21 -0.87 -12.56
N GLU A 237 49.16 -0.31 -11.35
CA GLU A 237 50.35 0.07 -10.58
C GLU A 237 51.28 -1.14 -10.33
N MET A 238 50.72 -2.30 -9.98
CA MET A 238 51.49 -3.53 -9.77
C MET A 238 52.17 -4.03 -11.05
N GLN A 239 51.48 -3.93 -12.19
CA GLN A 239 52.04 -4.29 -13.50
C GLN A 239 53.19 -3.34 -13.88
N GLU A 240 53.00 -2.03 -13.73
CA GLU A 240 54.03 -1.01 -13.98
C GLU A 240 55.25 -1.23 -13.09
N PHE A 241 55.03 -1.53 -11.80
CA PHE A 241 56.11 -1.85 -10.87
C PHE A 241 56.87 -3.11 -11.29
N LYS A 242 56.16 -4.18 -11.67
CA LYS A 242 56.77 -5.43 -12.14
C LYS A 242 57.63 -5.19 -13.39
N GLU A 243 57.14 -4.41 -14.35
CA GLU A 243 57.89 -4.05 -15.55
C GLU A 243 59.15 -3.25 -15.22
N LYS A 244 59.05 -2.29 -14.30
CA LYS A 244 60.20 -1.52 -13.83
C LYS A 244 61.26 -2.41 -13.19
N VAL A 245 60.88 -3.26 -12.23
CA VAL A 245 61.79 -4.19 -11.55
C VAL A 245 62.46 -5.13 -12.56
N ASN A 246 61.72 -5.66 -13.52
CA ASN A 246 62.28 -6.53 -14.55
C ASN A 246 63.32 -5.80 -15.43
N ARG A 247 63.06 -4.54 -15.79
CA ARG A 247 64.04 -3.72 -16.53
C ARG A 247 65.30 -3.47 -15.70
N ASP A 248 65.13 -3.12 -14.42
CA ASP A 248 66.25 -2.85 -13.52
C ASP A 248 67.11 -4.11 -13.31
N LEU A 249 66.48 -5.28 -13.10
CA LEU A 249 67.17 -6.56 -13.01
C LEU A 249 67.90 -6.93 -14.31
N TYR A 250 67.30 -6.66 -15.47
CA TYR A 250 67.96 -6.88 -16.76
C TYR A 250 69.22 -6.03 -16.90
N ILE A 251 69.14 -4.74 -16.55
CA ILE A 251 70.28 -3.82 -16.58
C ILE A 251 71.37 -4.29 -15.61
N GLN A 252 71.02 -4.62 -14.36
CA GLN A 252 71.98 -5.12 -13.37
C GLN A 252 72.67 -6.40 -13.84
N ARG A 253 71.92 -7.36 -14.40
CA ARG A 253 72.49 -8.58 -14.96
C ARG A 253 73.53 -8.27 -16.03
N ARG A 254 73.22 -7.36 -16.97
CA ARG A 254 74.16 -6.93 -18.02
C ARG A 254 75.41 -6.27 -17.44
N GLN A 255 75.25 -5.43 -16.43
CA GLN A 255 76.38 -4.81 -15.74
C GLN A 255 77.29 -5.86 -15.08
N PHE A 256 76.73 -6.86 -14.40
CA PHE A 256 77.51 -7.97 -13.83
C PHE A 256 78.19 -8.83 -14.89
N GLU A 257 77.53 -9.13 -16.01
CA GLU A 257 78.13 -9.84 -17.14
C GLU A 257 79.34 -9.07 -17.72
N MET A 258 79.22 -7.75 -17.87
CA MET A 258 80.31 -6.88 -18.32
C MET A 258 81.45 -6.80 -17.30
N GLN A 259 81.13 -6.66 -16.01
CA GLN A 259 82.14 -6.64 -14.95
C GLN A 259 82.93 -7.95 -14.91
N ASN A 260 82.23 -9.09 -14.97
CA ASN A 260 82.87 -10.40 -14.99
C ASN A 260 83.79 -10.58 -16.22
N ALA A 261 83.37 -10.11 -17.39
CA ALA A 261 84.22 -10.11 -18.58
C ALA A 261 85.46 -9.23 -18.40
N ALA A 262 85.32 -8.05 -17.81
CA ALA A 262 86.44 -7.16 -17.51
C ALA A 262 87.41 -7.78 -16.50
N ASP A 263 86.89 -8.43 -15.46
CA ASP A 263 87.70 -9.12 -14.44
C ASP A 263 88.48 -10.31 -15.05
N LEU A 264 87.84 -11.11 -15.92
CA LEU A 264 88.51 -12.18 -16.66
C LEU A 264 89.62 -11.66 -17.57
N ILE A 265 89.37 -10.57 -18.31
CA ILE A 265 90.40 -9.93 -19.15
C ILE A 265 91.55 -9.43 -18.27
N HIS A 266 91.26 -8.83 -17.12
CA HIS A 266 92.28 -8.35 -16.20
C HIS A 266 93.18 -9.50 -15.70
N VAL A 267 92.59 -10.61 -15.25
CA VAL A 267 93.34 -11.81 -14.84
C VAL A 267 94.18 -12.37 -15.99
N LEU A 268 93.62 -12.48 -17.19
CA LEU A 268 94.36 -12.94 -18.38
C LEU A 268 95.54 -12.03 -18.72
N CYS A 269 95.38 -10.71 -18.60
CA CYS A 269 96.46 -9.75 -18.81
C CYS A 269 97.57 -9.90 -17.76
N LEU A 270 97.22 -10.07 -16.48
CA LEU A 270 98.19 -10.31 -15.42
C LEU A 270 98.97 -11.61 -15.64
N GLU A 271 98.29 -12.71 -15.99
CA GLU A 271 98.92 -13.98 -16.30
C GLU A 271 99.81 -13.89 -17.55
N ARG A 272 99.39 -13.14 -18.58
CA ARG A 272 100.22 -12.89 -19.76
C ARG A 272 101.50 -12.13 -19.42
N LEU A 273 101.42 -11.12 -18.55
CA LEU A 273 102.59 -10.37 -18.08
C LEU A 273 103.55 -11.28 -17.30
N ARG A 274 103.00 -12.11 -16.41
CA ARG A 274 103.77 -13.11 -15.65
C ARG A 274 104.49 -14.10 -16.59
N ASN A 275 103.76 -14.71 -17.52
CA ASN A 275 104.31 -15.64 -18.50
C ASN A 275 105.40 -14.99 -19.36
N ASN A 276 105.19 -13.74 -19.80
CA ASN A 276 106.20 -13.01 -20.57
C ASN A 276 107.47 -12.75 -19.74
N ARG A 277 107.32 -12.41 -18.45
CA ARG A 277 108.45 -12.23 -17.54
C ARG A 277 109.22 -13.54 -17.35
N GLU A 278 108.53 -14.64 -17.07
CA GLU A 278 109.12 -15.97 -16.93
C GLU A 278 109.84 -16.40 -18.22
N LYS A 279 109.20 -16.20 -19.38
CA LYS A 279 109.81 -16.44 -20.69
C LYS A 279 111.07 -15.61 -20.90
N HIS A 280 111.05 -14.33 -20.56
CA HIS A 280 112.22 -13.46 -20.72
C HIS A 280 113.38 -13.87 -19.80
N ILE A 281 113.08 -14.28 -18.56
CA ILE A 281 114.07 -14.84 -17.63
C ILE A 281 114.70 -16.10 -18.22
N MET A 282 113.88 -17.05 -18.71
CA MET A 282 114.39 -18.26 -19.35
C MET A 282 115.22 -17.96 -20.59
N HIS A 283 114.76 -17.04 -21.45
CA HIS A 283 115.50 -16.66 -22.65
C HIS A 283 116.87 -16.05 -22.30
N LYS A 284 116.92 -15.15 -21.30
CA LYS A 284 118.17 -14.57 -20.82
C LYS A 284 119.13 -15.63 -20.26
N TYR A 285 118.60 -16.59 -19.50
CA TYR A 285 119.40 -17.72 -19.00
C TYR A 285 120.00 -18.55 -20.14
N PHE A 286 119.18 -18.95 -21.12
CA PHE A 286 119.68 -19.72 -22.27
C PHE A 286 120.65 -18.92 -23.14
N GLN A 287 120.41 -17.61 -23.34
CA GLN A 287 121.34 -16.76 -24.07
C GLN A 287 122.70 -16.65 -23.37
N GLN A 288 122.69 -16.56 -22.04
CA GLN A 288 123.93 -16.59 -21.25
C GLN A 288 124.65 -17.94 -21.40
N GLN A 289 123.93 -19.06 -21.28
CA GLN A 289 124.50 -20.39 -21.50
C GLN A 289 125.11 -20.53 -22.91
N ILE A 290 124.42 -20.06 -23.95
CA ILE A 290 124.94 -20.09 -25.33
C ILE A 290 126.22 -19.25 -25.45
N ASN A 291 126.27 -18.07 -24.83
CA ASN A 291 127.47 -17.23 -24.84
C ASN A 291 128.64 -17.90 -24.10
N GLU A 292 128.38 -18.51 -22.94
CA GLU A 292 129.39 -19.28 -22.18
C GLU A 292 129.93 -20.44 -23.02
N PHE A 293 129.07 -21.19 -23.73
CA PHE A 293 129.49 -22.23 -24.67
C PHE A 293 130.31 -21.66 -25.84
N TYR A 294 129.91 -20.50 -26.40
CA TYR A 294 130.64 -19.87 -27.48
C TYR A 294 132.04 -19.43 -27.04
N GLU A 295 132.17 -18.82 -25.86
CA GLU A 295 133.47 -18.48 -25.26
C GLU A 295 134.34 -19.74 -25.05
N LEU A 296 133.74 -20.83 -24.57
CA LEU A 296 134.44 -22.10 -24.42
C LEU A 296 134.93 -22.64 -25.77
N MET A 297 134.10 -22.60 -26.82
CA MET A 297 134.50 -23.02 -28.16
C MET A 297 135.66 -22.17 -28.72
N VAL A 298 135.65 -20.85 -28.49
CA VAL A 298 136.75 -19.97 -28.91
C VAL A 298 138.04 -20.35 -28.18
N ARG A 299 138.00 -20.54 -26.86
CA ARG A 299 139.18 -21.00 -26.09
C ARG A 299 139.69 -22.34 -26.59
N LEU A 300 138.78 -23.27 -26.90
CA LEU A 300 139.13 -24.59 -27.40
C LEU A 300 139.76 -24.51 -28.81
N LYS A 301 139.29 -23.60 -29.66
CA LYS A 301 139.89 -23.29 -30.96
C LYS A 301 141.30 -22.70 -30.80
N ASP A 302 141.52 -21.79 -29.86
CA ASP A 302 142.85 -21.22 -29.59
C ASP A 302 143.83 -22.31 -29.11
N VAL A 303 143.39 -23.22 -28.23
CA VAL A 303 144.17 -24.39 -27.81
C VAL A 303 144.51 -25.28 -29.01
N ILE A 304 143.55 -25.57 -29.90
CA ILE A 304 143.81 -26.35 -31.11
C ILE A 304 144.85 -25.65 -32.01
N ILE A 305 144.77 -24.33 -32.17
CA ILE A 305 145.75 -23.56 -32.96
C ILE A 305 147.13 -23.64 -32.32
N ALA A 306 147.23 -23.47 -30.99
CA ALA A 306 148.49 -23.60 -30.25
C ALA A 306 149.10 -25.01 -30.41
N MET A 307 148.29 -26.07 -30.23
CA MET A 307 148.73 -27.45 -30.44
C MET A 307 149.18 -27.68 -31.88
N ARG A 308 148.46 -27.16 -32.89
CA ARG A 308 148.89 -27.25 -34.30
C ARG A 308 150.22 -26.56 -34.54
N LYS A 309 150.43 -25.38 -33.94
CA LYS A 309 151.70 -24.65 -34.04
C LYS A 309 152.84 -25.44 -33.40
N GLU A 310 152.64 -25.96 -32.20
CA GLU A 310 153.62 -26.80 -31.49
C GLU A 310 153.98 -28.07 -32.29
N ILE A 311 152.99 -28.73 -32.90
CA ILE A 311 153.22 -29.85 -33.82
C ILE A 311 154.07 -29.40 -35.02
N THR A 312 153.79 -28.23 -35.60
CA THR A 312 154.52 -27.70 -36.75
C THR A 312 155.96 -27.35 -36.38
N ASP A 313 156.16 -26.67 -35.25
CA ASP A 313 157.47 -26.29 -34.71
C ASP A 313 158.31 -27.53 -34.40
N CYS A 314 157.73 -28.54 -33.75
CA CYS A 314 158.38 -29.85 -33.52
C CYS A 314 158.77 -30.52 -34.86
N HIS A 315 157.92 -30.41 -35.88
CA HIS A 315 158.22 -30.98 -37.19
C HIS A 315 159.38 -30.25 -37.90
N ILE A 316 159.48 -28.93 -37.73
CA ILE A 316 160.59 -28.10 -38.23
C ILE A 316 161.89 -28.43 -37.48
N GLU A 317 161.86 -28.51 -36.15
CA GLU A 317 163.02 -28.90 -35.34
C GLU A 317 163.53 -30.30 -35.73
N LYS A 318 162.62 -31.27 -35.89
CA LYS A 318 162.97 -32.61 -36.35
C LYS A 318 163.65 -32.59 -37.73
N LYS A 319 163.20 -31.70 -38.63
CA LYS A 319 163.80 -31.53 -39.96
C LYS A 319 165.20 -30.93 -39.87
N LEU A 320 165.38 -29.86 -39.08
CA LEU A 320 166.69 -29.25 -38.82
C LEU A 320 167.68 -30.26 -38.21
N LEU A 321 167.25 -31.01 -37.20
CA LEU A 321 168.06 -32.06 -36.58
C LEU A 321 168.45 -33.14 -37.60
N SER A 322 167.54 -33.50 -38.51
CA SER A 322 167.84 -34.43 -39.60
C SER A 322 168.85 -33.87 -40.60
N GLU A 323 168.83 -32.56 -40.87
CA GLU A 323 169.79 -31.88 -41.74
C GLU A 323 171.18 -31.81 -41.08
N GLU A 324 171.26 -31.49 -39.78
CA GLU A 324 172.50 -31.54 -39.00
C GLU A 324 173.10 -32.94 -38.94
N LEU A 325 172.27 -33.96 -38.68
CA LEU A 325 172.69 -35.36 -38.75
C LEU A 325 173.21 -35.75 -40.14
N CYS A 326 172.62 -35.21 -41.21
CA CYS A 326 173.08 -35.43 -42.57
C CYS A 326 174.45 -34.77 -42.82
N GLU A 327 174.69 -33.56 -42.30
CA GLU A 327 176.01 -32.91 -42.39
C GLU A 327 177.08 -33.63 -41.56
N VAL A 328 176.74 -34.09 -40.35
CA VAL A 328 177.63 -34.94 -39.55
C VAL A 328 177.94 -36.23 -40.31
N ALA A 329 176.92 -36.88 -40.89
CA ALA A 329 177.09 -38.07 -41.73
C ALA A 329 178.00 -37.81 -42.93
N LYS A 330 177.89 -36.66 -43.61
CA LYS A 330 178.81 -36.26 -44.70
C LYS A 330 180.24 -36.02 -44.22
N HIS A 331 180.44 -35.47 -43.01
CA HIS A 331 181.78 -35.32 -42.43
C HIS A 331 182.39 -36.67 -42.08
N PHE A 332 181.60 -37.60 -41.51
CA PHE A 332 182.01 -38.98 -41.34
C PHE A 332 182.32 -39.66 -42.67
N GLN A 333 181.51 -39.44 -43.72
CA GLN A 333 181.77 -39.93 -45.08
C GLN A 333 183.11 -39.39 -45.63
N LYS A 334 183.38 -38.09 -45.47
CA LYS A 334 184.67 -37.47 -45.89
C LYS A 334 185.86 -38.02 -45.10
N PHE A 335 185.69 -38.28 -43.81
CA PHE A 335 186.72 -38.91 -42.99
C PHE A 335 186.97 -40.34 -43.46
N ILE A 336 185.92 -41.11 -43.71
CA ILE A 336 185.99 -42.46 -44.27
C ILE A 336 186.68 -42.45 -45.64
N ASP A 337 186.30 -41.54 -46.55
CA ASP A 337 186.91 -41.39 -47.88
C ASP A 337 188.39 -40.95 -47.80
N PHE A 338 188.76 -40.14 -46.80
CA PHE A 338 190.15 -39.77 -46.54
C PHE A 338 190.98 -40.97 -46.07
N VAL A 339 190.46 -41.75 -45.12
CA VAL A 339 191.10 -42.97 -44.63
C VAL A 339 191.26 -43.99 -45.77
N PHE A 340 190.24 -44.14 -46.62
CA PHE A 340 190.31 -45.05 -47.78
C PHE A 340 191.29 -44.60 -48.86
N ARG A 341 191.53 -43.29 -49.04
CA ARG A 341 192.56 -42.79 -49.98
C ARG A 341 193.99 -42.93 -49.46
N ALA A 342 194.20 -42.92 -48.15
CA ALA A 342 195.54 -43.01 -47.54
C ALA A 342 196.06 -44.45 -47.40
N MET A 343 195.19 -45.47 -47.37
CA MET A 343 195.57 -46.89 -47.15
C MET A 343 194.85 -47.82 -48.15
N PRO A 344 195.34 -47.96 -49.40
CA PRO A 344 194.61 -48.62 -50.49
C PRO A 344 194.47 -50.15 -50.39
N ARG A 345 194.83 -50.79 -49.26
CA ARG A 345 194.88 -52.26 -49.12
C ARG A 345 194.19 -52.84 -47.88
N GLN A 346 193.40 -52.05 -47.14
CA GLN A 346 192.59 -52.53 -45.99
C GLN A 346 191.11 -52.14 -46.10
N ALA A 347 190.60 -51.97 -47.32
CA ALA A 347 189.33 -51.28 -47.57
C ALA A 347 188.04 -52.09 -47.34
N ASP A 348 188.12 -53.34 -46.87
CA ASP A 348 186.97 -54.27 -46.90
C ASP A 348 186.13 -54.37 -45.61
N TYR A 349 186.38 -53.57 -44.56
CA TYR A 349 185.73 -53.82 -43.25
C TYR A 349 185.07 -52.63 -42.51
N LEU A 350 184.89 -51.44 -43.09
CA LEU A 350 184.40 -50.27 -42.33
C LEU A 350 183.33 -49.40 -43.01
N LEU A 351 182.23 -49.98 -43.50
CA LEU A 351 181.00 -49.20 -43.73
C LEU A 351 179.77 -49.83 -43.05
N PRO A 352 179.28 -49.25 -41.93
CA PRO A 352 177.98 -49.58 -41.36
C PRO A 352 176.82 -49.16 -42.28
N LEU A 353 175.85 -50.06 -42.47
CA LEU A 353 174.65 -49.92 -43.32
C LEU A 353 173.76 -48.70 -43.01
N GLU A 354 173.91 -48.09 -41.84
CA GLU A 354 173.05 -47.00 -41.35
C GLU A 354 173.41 -45.63 -41.95
N LEU A 355 174.68 -45.41 -42.35
CA LEU A 355 175.14 -44.15 -42.95
C LEU A 355 174.74 -43.99 -44.43
N GLN A 356 174.56 -45.10 -45.16
CA GLN A 356 174.11 -45.06 -46.56
C GLN A 356 172.65 -44.62 -46.73
N ARG A 357 171.79 -44.83 -45.72
CA ARG A 357 170.38 -44.38 -45.73
C ARG A 357 170.20 -42.87 -45.52
N ILE A 358 171.18 -42.19 -44.93
CA ILE A 358 171.11 -40.75 -44.64
C ILE A 358 171.60 -39.91 -45.84
N ILE A 359 172.50 -40.46 -46.66
CA ILE A 359 173.14 -39.75 -47.79
C ILE A 359 172.32 -39.82 -49.09
N ARG A 360 171.41 -40.80 -49.20
CA ARG A 360 170.35 -40.83 -50.22
C ARG A 360 169.01 -40.67 -49.51
N PRO A 361 168.46 -39.45 -49.38
CA PRO A 361 167.07 -39.33 -48.97
C PRO A 361 166.23 -39.99 -50.05
N ASP A 362 165.53 -41.08 -49.68
CA ASP A 362 164.43 -41.61 -50.46
C ASP A 362 163.49 -40.45 -50.78
N LYS A 363 163.39 -40.12 -52.08
CA LYS A 363 162.28 -39.33 -52.60
C LYS A 363 161.04 -40.22 -52.50
N ASP A 364 160.43 -40.27 -51.32
CA ASP A 364 159.12 -40.89 -51.16
C ASP A 364 158.40 -40.32 -49.93
N LYS A 365 157.45 -39.42 -50.20
CA LYS A 365 156.03 -39.50 -49.77
C LYS A 365 155.37 -38.11 -49.79
N GLU A 366 154.78 -37.79 -50.93
CA GLU A 366 153.38 -37.36 -50.93
C GLU A 366 152.53 -38.46 -50.29
N GLU A 367 151.48 -38.05 -49.55
CA GLU A 367 150.39 -38.81 -48.89
C GLU A 367 150.31 -38.37 -47.41
N THR A 368 149.32 -37.63 -46.93
CA THR A 368 147.89 -37.98 -47.00
C THR A 368 147.01 -36.91 -46.33
N LYS A 369 145.78 -36.77 -46.85
CA LYS A 369 144.50 -36.45 -46.16
C LYS A 369 144.30 -35.01 -45.65
N ASN A 370 143.52 -34.13 -46.29
CA ASN A 370 142.05 -34.18 -46.44
C ASN A 370 141.32 -35.22 -45.59
N ILE A 371 140.55 -34.77 -44.60
CA ILE A 371 139.21 -35.26 -44.22
C ILE A 371 138.63 -34.30 -43.16
N VAL A 372 137.51 -33.65 -43.50
CA VAL A 372 136.25 -33.48 -42.72
C VAL A 372 136.39 -32.97 -41.28
N GLU A 373 135.78 -31.86 -40.85
CA GLU A 373 134.45 -31.28 -41.10
C GLU A 373 134.49 -29.75 -40.87
#